data_AF-A0AA39TTG7-F1
#
_entry.id   AF-A0AA39TTG7-F1
#
_cell.length_a   1.000
_cell.length_b   1.000
_cell.length_c   1.000
_cell.angle_alpha   90.00
_cell.angle_beta   90.00
_cell.angle_gamma   90.00
#
_symmetry.space_group_name_H-M   'P 1'
#
loop_
_entity.id
_entity.type
_entity.pdbx_description
1 polymer ?
#
loop_
_entity_poly.entity_id
_entity_poly.type
_entity_poly.pdbx_seq_one_letter_code
_entity_poly.pdbx_strand_id
1 'polypeptide(L)'
;MFEFDARAASPQPASDGLFVERFEAFMDKSLSDIQTFATRENRSFEEGQTRRSFAEWHSKYLFQSHVSFFLDTNVSHEERLTCIRTILCDVSGLLETLHKISGVESFVLAVDPPEPGFEGFLGGSLLGREFWRNLRGGGDSGARAFRLHCTKRLVSQTSAQGSSLSTDPEIVQQKPALSLKAELYEKMRNALRTASGIRNAEMKWTNPDRLATYGVTLVGWPSTVPLVNPSSLKASQNKELLTLLENGTMKFVRIYVSREQDGVQPPAPSTEDDPDSFSWAIQFDDAPVPVLDAAIESSDIAKRQECMPGRSRSPEGHDAQDDPGGPRKRPKLSEHAMEQESNNISHTLHSLPAVD
;
A
#
# COMPACT_ATOMS: atom_id res chain seq x y z
N MET A 1 -18.35 49.05 9.15
CA MET A 1 -18.73 48.76 10.55
C MET A 1 -19.61 47.53 10.49
N PHE A 2 -19.04 46.36 10.77
CA PHE A 2 -19.75 45.08 10.70
C PHE A 2 -20.16 44.70 12.12
N GLU A 3 -21.48 44.70 12.38
CA GLU A 3 -22.07 44.16 13.60
C GLU A 3 -21.87 42.65 13.61
N PHE A 4 -21.03 42.17 14.52
CA PHE A 4 -20.84 40.76 14.79
C PHE A 4 -22.01 40.29 15.65
N ASP A 5 -23.00 39.70 14.99
CA ASP A 5 -24.20 39.18 15.60
C ASP A 5 -23.82 37.99 16.51
N ALA A 6 -23.76 38.24 17.82
CA ALA A 6 -23.46 37.28 18.86
C ALA A 6 -24.60 36.27 18.99
N ARG A 7 -24.66 35.33 18.04
CA ARG A 7 -25.58 34.19 18.09
C ARG A 7 -25.32 33.38 19.35
N ALA A 8 -26.28 33.50 20.27
CA ALA A 8 -26.65 32.61 21.36
C ALA A 8 -25.76 31.35 21.47
N ALA A 9 -24.80 31.41 22.40
CA ALA A 9 -24.18 30.22 22.93
C ALA A 9 -25.29 29.34 23.51
N SER A 10 -25.62 28.24 22.83
CA SER A 10 -26.47 27.21 23.40
C SER A 10 -25.88 26.82 24.76
N PRO A 11 -26.65 26.81 25.87
CA PRO A 11 -26.13 26.40 27.16
C PRO A 11 -25.60 24.97 27.00
N GLN A 12 -24.28 24.80 27.07
CA GLN A 12 -23.72 23.46 27.12
C GLN A 12 -24.36 22.78 28.33
N PRO A 13 -24.91 21.56 28.16
CA PRO A 13 -25.47 20.83 29.29
C PRO A 13 -24.36 20.76 30.33
N ALA A 14 -24.61 21.29 31.52
CA ALA A 14 -23.65 21.28 32.61
C ALA A 14 -23.13 19.85 32.73
N SER A 15 -21.86 19.65 32.40
CA SER A 15 -21.22 18.35 32.45
C SER A 15 -21.45 17.83 33.87
N ASP A 16 -22.24 16.77 33.99
CA ASP A 16 -22.56 16.17 35.26
C ASP A 16 -21.24 15.74 35.91
N GLY A 17 -20.79 16.52 36.89
CA GLY A 17 -19.49 16.30 37.54
C GLY A 17 -19.39 14.93 38.20
N LEU A 18 -20.53 14.30 38.48
CA LEU A 18 -20.62 12.96 39.06
C LEU A 18 -20.68 11.86 38.00
N PHE A 19 -20.79 12.17 36.71
CA PHE A 19 -20.84 11.15 35.66
C PHE A 19 -19.55 10.34 35.63
N VAL A 20 -18.40 11.00 35.66
CA VAL A 20 -17.09 10.33 35.62
C VAL A 20 -16.92 9.43 36.83
N GLU A 21 -17.22 9.93 38.03
CA GLU A 21 -17.14 9.14 39.28
C GLU A 21 -18.10 7.92 39.25
N ARG A 22 -19.34 8.10 38.78
CA ARG A 22 -20.30 7.00 38.65
C ARG A 22 -19.86 5.98 37.59
N PHE A 23 -19.23 6.45 36.51
CA PHE A 23 -18.69 5.58 35.48
C PHE A 23 -17.48 4.79 35.97
N GLU A 24 -16.55 5.42 36.68
CA GLU A 24 -15.41 4.75 37.33
C GLU A 24 -15.90 3.68 38.32
N ALA A 25 -16.82 4.04 39.23
CA ALA A 25 -17.40 3.09 40.17
C ALA A 25 -18.12 1.91 39.48
N PHE A 26 -18.79 2.16 38.35
CA PHE A 26 -19.40 1.12 37.53
C PHE A 26 -18.36 0.19 36.88
N MET A 27 -17.27 0.75 36.35
CA MET A 27 -16.18 -0.03 35.74
C MET A 27 -15.45 -0.87 36.78
N ASP A 28 -15.17 -0.32 37.97
CA ASP A 28 -14.55 -1.05 39.08
C ASP A 28 -15.42 -2.21 39.55
N LYS A 29 -16.73 -1.98 39.67
CA LYS A 29 -17.68 -3.04 39.98
C LYS A 29 -17.68 -4.13 38.90
N SER A 30 -17.69 -3.74 37.63
CA SER A 30 -17.67 -4.68 36.50
C SER A 30 -16.39 -5.52 36.52
N LEU A 31 -15.23 -4.93 36.82
CA LEU A 31 -13.96 -5.65 36.98
C LEU A 31 -14.02 -6.66 38.14
N SER A 32 -14.59 -6.27 39.27
CA SER A 32 -14.79 -7.17 40.42
C SER A 32 -15.71 -8.35 40.08
N ASP A 33 -16.78 -8.10 39.33
CA ASP A 33 -17.71 -9.13 38.87
C ASP A 33 -17.03 -10.11 37.89
N ILE A 34 -16.18 -9.63 36.99
CA ILE A 34 -15.40 -10.46 36.06
C ILE A 34 -14.37 -11.32 36.81
N GLN A 35 -13.69 -10.76 37.82
CA GLN A 35 -12.78 -11.52 38.68
C GLN A 35 -13.52 -12.64 39.41
N THR A 36 -14.67 -12.30 40.00
CA THR A 36 -15.53 -13.27 40.68
C THR A 36 -15.99 -14.39 39.74
N PHE A 37 -16.36 -14.05 38.49
CA PHE A 37 -16.70 -15.01 37.45
C PHE A 37 -15.51 -15.92 37.11
N ALA A 38 -14.31 -15.36 36.92
CA ALA A 38 -13.11 -16.14 36.64
C ALA A 38 -12.81 -17.16 37.75
N THR A 39 -12.91 -16.75 39.02
CA THR A 39 -12.75 -17.62 40.18
C THR A 39 -13.77 -18.77 40.18
N ARG A 40 -15.04 -18.50 39.86
CA ARG A 40 -16.09 -19.52 39.78
C ARG A 40 -15.83 -20.56 38.68
N GLU A 41 -15.29 -20.12 37.56
CA GLU A 41 -14.92 -20.98 36.44
C GLU A 41 -13.57 -21.70 36.62
N ASN A 42 -12.94 -21.57 37.81
CA ASN A 42 -11.60 -22.08 38.10
C ASN A 42 -10.54 -21.63 37.07
N ARG A 43 -10.66 -20.39 36.57
CA ARG A 43 -9.68 -19.76 35.68
C ARG A 43 -8.97 -18.64 36.41
N SER A 44 -7.65 -18.51 36.21
CA SER A 44 -6.94 -17.37 36.77
C SER A 44 -7.31 -16.09 36.00
N PHE A 45 -7.50 -14.99 36.74
CA PHE A 45 -7.71 -13.68 36.15
C PHE A 45 -6.41 -13.13 35.50
N GLU A 46 -5.27 -13.44 36.15
CA GLU A 46 -3.93 -12.95 35.79
C GLU A 46 -3.26 -13.69 34.60
N GLU A 47 -3.58 -14.95 34.27
CA GLU A 47 -3.01 -15.63 33.07
C GLU A 47 -3.48 -15.01 31.74
N GLY A 48 -4.19 -13.88 31.77
CA GLY A 48 -4.48 -13.09 30.60
C GLY A 48 -5.58 -13.66 29.72
N GLN A 49 -5.99 -14.92 29.86
CA GLN A 49 -7.03 -15.52 29.00
C GLN A 49 -8.42 -14.93 29.25
N THR A 50 -8.83 -14.74 30.50
CA THR A 50 -10.11 -14.08 30.83
C THR A 50 -10.09 -12.61 30.43
N ARG A 51 -9.03 -11.88 30.77
CA ARG A 51 -8.84 -10.47 30.39
C ARG A 51 -8.82 -10.28 28.87
N ARG A 52 -8.14 -11.17 28.12
CA ARG A 52 -8.11 -11.18 26.66
C ARG A 52 -9.50 -11.47 26.09
N SER A 53 -10.22 -12.46 26.62
CA SER A 53 -11.57 -12.80 26.14
C SER A 53 -12.55 -11.65 26.34
N PHE A 54 -12.45 -10.94 27.48
CA PHE A 54 -13.28 -9.77 27.76
C PHE A 54 -12.89 -8.57 26.88
N ALA A 55 -11.59 -8.33 26.68
CA ALA A 55 -11.11 -7.30 25.75
C ALA A 55 -11.55 -7.59 24.31
N GLU A 56 -11.50 -8.86 23.88
CA GLU A 56 -12.02 -9.30 22.58
C GLU A 56 -13.53 -9.09 22.47
N TRP A 57 -14.29 -9.40 23.52
CA TRP A 57 -15.73 -9.18 23.55
C TRP A 57 -16.08 -7.68 23.48
N HIS A 58 -15.39 -6.83 24.25
CA HIS A 58 -15.56 -5.38 24.16
C HIS A 58 -15.15 -4.82 22.81
N SER A 59 -14.03 -5.30 22.25
CA SER A 59 -13.60 -4.93 20.91
C SER A 59 -14.67 -5.32 19.89
N LYS A 60 -15.22 -6.54 19.99
CA LYS A 60 -16.36 -6.96 19.17
C LYS A 60 -17.52 -6.00 19.32
N TYR A 61 -17.93 -5.61 20.51
CA TYR A 61 -19.04 -4.66 20.68
C TYR A 61 -18.76 -3.29 20.04
N LEU A 62 -17.56 -2.74 20.26
CA LEU A 62 -17.12 -1.46 19.71
C LEU A 62 -17.04 -1.48 18.18
N PHE A 63 -16.59 -2.59 17.60
CA PHE A 63 -16.38 -2.71 16.15
C PHE A 63 -17.57 -3.36 15.41
N GLN A 64 -18.45 -4.11 16.07
CA GLN A 64 -19.62 -4.75 15.45
C GLN A 64 -20.74 -3.76 15.15
N SER A 65 -20.93 -2.75 16.01
CA SER A 65 -22.08 -1.83 15.91
C SER A 65 -22.08 -1.00 14.63
N HIS A 66 -20.92 -0.76 14.03
CA HIS A 66 -20.81 -0.03 12.77
C HIS A 66 -20.87 -0.95 11.55
N VAL A 67 -20.27 -2.14 11.61
CA VAL A 67 -20.20 -3.05 10.46
C VAL A 67 -21.58 -3.58 10.06
N SER A 68 -22.47 -3.84 11.03
CA SER A 68 -23.83 -4.28 10.75
C SER A 68 -24.70 -3.18 10.12
N PHE A 69 -24.45 -1.91 10.46
CA PHE A 69 -25.19 -0.77 9.89
C PHE A 69 -24.91 -0.58 8.39
N PHE A 70 -23.72 -0.96 7.91
CA PHE A 70 -23.36 -0.82 6.49
C PHE A 70 -23.88 -1.92 5.57
N LEU A 71 -24.29 -3.07 6.13
CA LEU A 71 -24.77 -4.21 5.34
C LEU A 71 -26.28 -4.12 5.04
N ASP A 72 -27.02 -3.30 5.78
CA ASP A 72 -28.45 -3.06 5.53
C ASP A 72 -28.69 -1.98 4.46
N THR A 73 -28.38 -2.36 3.22
CA THR A 73 -28.86 -1.93 1.88
C THR A 73 -29.30 -0.49 1.51
N ASN A 74 -29.42 0.50 2.40
CA ASN A 74 -29.91 1.85 2.02
C ASN A 74 -29.06 3.02 2.51
N VAL A 75 -27.84 2.80 3.00
CA VAL A 75 -26.93 3.91 3.33
C VAL A 75 -26.45 4.55 2.03
N SER A 76 -26.58 5.88 1.92
CA SER A 76 -26.08 6.59 0.75
C SER A 76 -24.57 6.42 0.62
N HIS A 77 -24.06 6.41 -0.61
CA HIS A 77 -22.62 6.30 -0.88
C HIS A 77 -21.81 7.38 -0.11
N GLU A 78 -22.36 8.59 -0.02
CA GLU A 78 -21.73 9.73 0.66
C GLU A 78 -21.64 9.55 2.18
N GLU A 79 -22.70 9.02 2.82
CA GLU A 79 -22.69 8.70 4.25
C GLU A 79 -21.66 7.61 4.57
N ARG A 80 -21.57 6.58 3.71
CA ARG A 80 -20.55 5.53 3.84
C ARG A 80 -19.15 6.11 3.78
N LEU A 81 -18.84 6.95 2.79
CA LEU A 81 -17.52 7.57 2.65
C LEU A 81 -17.19 8.47 3.84
N THR A 82 -18.16 9.23 4.32
CA THR A 82 -18.01 10.08 5.49
C THR A 82 -17.65 9.24 6.71
N CYS A 83 -18.34 8.11 6.93
CA CYS A 83 -18.02 7.24 8.05
C CYS A 83 -16.63 6.59 7.92
N ILE A 84 -16.29 6.06 6.74
CA ILE A 84 -14.96 5.50 6.46
C ILE A 84 -13.89 6.54 6.78
N ARG A 85 -14.09 7.79 6.35
CA ARG A 85 -13.16 8.89 6.62
C ARG A 85 -13.04 9.17 8.12
N THR A 86 -14.15 9.22 8.85
CA THR A 86 -14.13 9.39 10.31
C THR A 86 -13.31 8.30 10.99
N ILE A 87 -13.57 7.03 10.67
CA ILE A 87 -12.82 5.89 11.23
C ILE A 87 -11.32 6.01 10.92
N LEU A 88 -10.97 6.33 9.67
CA LEU A 88 -9.56 6.48 9.26
C LEU A 88 -8.87 7.65 9.97
N CYS A 89 -9.57 8.77 10.17
CA CYS A 89 -9.10 9.90 10.97
C CYS A 89 -8.87 9.51 12.43
N ASP A 90 -9.80 8.77 13.04
CA ASP A 90 -9.68 8.29 14.42
C ASP A 90 -8.47 7.35 14.58
N VAL A 91 -8.31 6.38 13.66
CA VAL A 91 -7.15 5.50 13.63
C VAL A 91 -5.85 6.29 13.50
N SER A 92 -5.81 7.31 12.63
CA SER A 92 -4.65 8.18 12.51
C SER A 92 -4.34 8.90 13.82
N GLY A 93 -5.35 9.45 14.51
CA GLY A 93 -5.18 10.11 15.81
C GLY A 93 -4.70 9.17 16.92
N LEU A 94 -5.17 7.91 16.91
CA LEU A 94 -4.70 6.87 17.82
C LEU A 94 -3.22 6.53 17.58
N LEU A 95 -2.81 6.39 16.32
CA LEU A 95 -1.41 6.13 15.96
C LEU A 95 -0.48 7.31 16.33
N GLU A 96 -0.96 8.55 16.20
CA GLU A 96 -0.23 9.73 16.69
C GLU A 96 -0.11 9.72 18.23
N THR A 97 -1.16 9.32 18.94
CA THR A 97 -1.15 9.20 20.40
C THR A 97 -0.21 8.08 20.85
N LEU A 98 -0.20 6.95 20.14
CA LEU A 98 0.75 5.86 20.37
C LEU A 98 2.18 6.34 20.22
N HIS A 99 2.49 7.11 19.18
CA HIS A 99 3.80 7.73 19.01
C HIS A 99 4.16 8.64 20.20
N LYS A 100 3.24 9.50 20.67
CA LYS A 100 3.48 10.36 21.84
C LYS A 100 3.81 9.58 23.12
N ILE A 101 3.13 8.46 23.35
CA ILE A 101 3.27 7.68 24.59
C ILE A 101 4.48 6.74 24.55
N SER A 102 4.73 6.12 23.38
CA SER A 102 5.69 5.01 23.24
C SER A 102 6.91 5.33 22.38
N GLY A 103 6.91 6.44 21.64
CA GLY A 103 7.90 6.77 20.63
C GLY A 103 7.80 5.93 19.35
N VAL A 104 6.82 5.05 19.22
CA VAL A 104 6.67 4.17 18.04
C VAL A 104 6.19 4.98 16.83
N GLU A 105 7.01 5.00 15.77
CA GLU A 105 6.63 5.55 14.46
C GLU A 105 5.75 4.57 13.70
N SER A 106 4.67 5.06 13.12
CA SER A 106 3.72 4.21 12.40
C SER A 106 3.01 4.98 11.30
N PHE A 107 2.58 4.29 10.25
CA PHE A 107 1.68 4.88 9.25
C PHE A 107 0.65 3.84 8.81
N VAL A 108 -0.48 4.34 8.29
CA VAL A 108 -1.54 3.51 7.72
C VAL A 108 -1.91 4.05 6.33
N LEU A 109 -1.97 3.15 5.35
CA LEU A 109 -2.44 3.43 4.01
C LEU A 109 -3.76 2.68 3.79
N ALA A 110 -4.82 3.41 3.45
CA ALA A 110 -6.10 2.86 3.06
C ALA A 110 -6.47 3.35 1.66
N VAL A 111 -7.04 2.48 0.83
CA VAL A 111 -7.45 2.78 -0.53
C VAL A 111 -8.81 2.12 -0.78
N ASP A 112 -9.77 2.86 -1.34
CA ASP A 112 -11.06 2.32 -1.78
C ASP A 112 -11.01 2.09 -3.31
N PRO A 113 -10.88 0.84 -3.81
CA PRO A 113 -10.80 0.56 -5.24
C PRO A 113 -11.98 1.00 -6.13
N PRO A 114 -13.26 0.87 -5.71
CA PRO A 114 -14.42 1.18 -6.54
C PRO A 114 -14.67 2.68 -6.75
N GLU A 115 -14.01 3.57 -6.01
CA GLU A 115 -14.24 5.02 -6.12
C GLU A 115 -13.20 5.70 -7.02
N PRO A 116 -13.54 6.07 -8.27
CA PRO A 116 -12.64 6.79 -9.15
C PRO A 116 -12.52 8.25 -8.69
N GLY A 117 -11.40 8.60 -8.09
CA GLY A 117 -11.11 9.98 -7.66
C GLY A 117 -10.52 10.06 -6.26
N PHE A 118 -10.73 9.02 -5.45
CA PHE A 118 -10.08 8.92 -4.16
C PHE A 118 -8.64 8.41 -4.32
N GLU A 119 -7.66 9.26 -3.97
CA GLU A 119 -6.23 8.93 -4.07
C GLU A 119 -5.75 7.97 -2.98
N GLY A 120 -6.60 7.73 -1.98
CA GLY A 120 -6.29 6.96 -0.79
C GLY A 120 -6.12 7.87 0.43
N PHE A 121 -6.15 7.27 1.60
CA PHE A 121 -5.93 7.92 2.88
C PHE A 121 -4.59 7.47 3.44
N LEU A 122 -3.76 8.44 3.84
CA LEU A 122 -2.49 8.21 4.52
C LEU A 122 -2.53 8.85 5.91
N GLY A 123 -2.58 8.01 6.94
CA GLY A 123 -2.59 8.41 8.35
C GLY A 123 -1.39 7.89 9.13
N GLY A 124 -1.38 8.13 10.44
CA GLY A 124 -0.35 7.69 11.39
C GLY A 124 0.54 8.82 11.90
N SER A 125 1.73 8.52 12.41
CA SER A 125 2.68 9.52 12.89
C SER A 125 3.22 10.41 11.77
N LEU A 126 3.68 11.61 12.11
CA LEU A 126 4.22 12.58 11.14
C LEU A 126 5.39 11.98 10.35
N LEU A 127 6.40 11.43 11.04
CA LEU A 127 7.57 10.84 10.40
C LEU A 127 7.22 9.60 9.58
N GLY A 128 6.30 8.76 10.05
CA GLY A 128 5.82 7.60 9.29
C GLY A 128 5.19 8.00 7.94
N ARG A 129 4.35 9.05 7.95
CA ARG A 129 3.72 9.58 6.73
C ARG A 129 4.75 10.18 5.77
N GLU A 130 5.69 10.97 6.28
CA GLU A 130 6.73 11.60 5.45
C GLU A 130 7.70 10.57 4.86
N PHE A 131 8.08 9.57 5.64
CA PHE A 131 8.86 8.44 5.17
C PHE A 131 8.18 7.78 3.97
N TRP A 132 6.88 7.47 4.09
CA TRP A 132 6.13 6.87 2.99
C TRP A 132 6.07 7.77 1.75
N ARG A 133 5.85 9.08 1.92
CA ARG A 133 5.81 10.04 0.80
C ARG A 133 7.15 10.14 0.06
N ASN A 134 8.25 10.11 0.81
CA ASN A 134 9.61 10.21 0.26
C ASN A 134 10.15 8.86 -0.24
N LEU A 135 9.48 7.75 0.07
CA LEU A 135 9.87 6.43 -0.41
C LEU A 135 9.70 6.36 -1.93
N ARG A 136 10.72 5.89 -2.64
CA ARG A 136 10.65 5.70 -4.09
C ARG A 136 9.59 4.64 -4.43
N GLY A 137 8.58 5.04 -5.19
CA GLY A 137 7.42 4.17 -5.46
C GLY A 137 6.41 4.13 -4.30
N GLY A 138 6.62 4.90 -3.24
CA GLY A 138 5.64 5.24 -2.22
C GLY A 138 4.86 6.50 -2.58
N GLY A 139 4.38 7.21 -1.54
CA GLY A 139 3.52 8.38 -1.69
C GLY A 139 2.31 8.12 -2.59
N ASP A 140 1.95 9.11 -3.40
CA ASP A 140 0.80 9.03 -4.30
C ASP A 140 1.02 8.03 -5.45
N SER A 141 2.28 7.81 -5.84
CA SER A 141 2.62 6.80 -6.85
C SER A 141 2.36 5.38 -6.33
N GLY A 142 2.76 5.10 -5.09
CA GLY A 142 2.55 3.84 -4.41
C GLY A 142 1.08 3.60 -4.07
N ALA A 143 0.37 4.63 -3.60
CA ALA A 143 -1.07 4.55 -3.35
C ALA A 143 -1.84 4.20 -4.65
N ARG A 144 -1.51 4.86 -5.77
CA ARG A 144 -2.09 4.53 -7.09
C ARG A 144 -1.74 3.11 -7.55
N ALA A 145 -0.50 2.67 -7.39
CA ALA A 145 -0.08 1.31 -7.74
C ALA A 145 -0.82 0.25 -6.90
N PHE A 146 -0.96 0.50 -5.60
CA PHE A 146 -1.71 -0.36 -4.70
C PHE A 146 -3.19 -0.41 -5.06
N ARG A 147 -3.82 0.73 -5.38
CA ARG A 147 -5.20 0.77 -5.89
C ARG A 147 -5.40 -0.07 -7.14
N LEU A 148 -4.51 0.08 -8.13
CA LEU A 148 -4.57 -0.70 -9.37
C LEU A 148 -4.45 -2.19 -9.09
N HIS A 149 -3.57 -2.59 -8.18
CA HIS A 149 -3.42 -3.97 -7.74
C HIS A 149 -4.71 -4.52 -7.10
N CYS A 150 -5.34 -3.77 -6.19
CA CYS A 150 -6.60 -4.15 -5.55
C CYS A 150 -7.75 -4.25 -6.57
N THR A 151 -7.85 -3.28 -7.48
CA THR A 151 -8.86 -3.26 -8.55
C THR A 151 -8.73 -4.48 -9.46
N LYS A 152 -7.50 -4.82 -9.87
CA LYS A 152 -7.22 -6.01 -10.70
C LYS A 152 -7.71 -7.28 -10.01
N ARG A 153 -7.44 -7.43 -8.72
CA ARG A 153 -7.87 -8.61 -7.94
C ARG A 153 -9.40 -8.70 -7.81
N LEU A 154 -10.09 -7.58 -7.62
CA LEU A 154 -11.54 -7.52 -7.49
C LEU A 154 -12.25 -7.96 -8.79
N VAL A 155 -11.73 -7.52 -9.94
CA VAL A 155 -12.24 -7.92 -11.27
C VAL A 155 -12.02 -9.42 -11.54
N SER A 156 -10.89 -9.98 -11.10
CA SER A 156 -10.63 -11.42 -11.23
C SER A 156 -11.53 -12.29 -10.35
N GLN A 157 -12.02 -11.79 -9.22
CA GLN A 157 -12.91 -12.55 -8.34
C GLN A 157 -14.35 -12.59 -8.85
N THR A 158 -14.85 -11.49 -9.41
CA THR A 158 -16.21 -11.42 -9.98
C THR A 158 -16.38 -12.29 -11.23
N SER A 159 -15.31 -12.54 -11.98
CA SER A 159 -15.34 -13.39 -13.17
C SER A 159 -15.23 -14.90 -12.86
N ALA A 160 -14.70 -15.29 -11.70
CA ALA A 160 -14.46 -16.69 -11.34
C ALA A 160 -15.70 -17.43 -10.79
N GLN A 161 -16.77 -16.72 -10.39
CA GLN A 161 -17.97 -17.33 -9.81
C GLN A 161 -19.07 -17.67 -10.84
N GLY A 162 -18.87 -17.36 -12.13
CA GLY A 162 -19.90 -17.51 -13.16
C GLY A 162 -19.65 -18.58 -14.24
N SER A 163 -18.48 -19.22 -14.33
CA SER A 163 -18.19 -20.07 -15.50
C SER A 163 -17.62 -21.44 -15.13
N SER A 164 -18.52 -22.42 -15.06
CA SER A 164 -18.22 -23.82 -15.20
C SER A 164 -17.55 -24.10 -16.56
N LEU A 165 -16.37 -24.73 -16.53
CA LEU A 165 -15.82 -25.63 -17.55
C LEU A 165 -15.98 -25.17 -19.02
N SER A 166 -15.16 -24.23 -19.44
CA SER A 166 -14.78 -24.10 -20.85
C SER A 166 -13.26 -23.89 -20.93
N THR A 167 -12.55 -24.97 -21.23
CA THR A 167 -11.18 -24.95 -21.74
C THR A 167 -11.17 -24.21 -23.07
N ASP A 168 -10.73 -22.96 -23.07
CA ASP A 168 -10.46 -22.22 -24.31
C ASP A 168 -9.21 -21.33 -24.13
N PRO A 169 -8.47 -21.07 -25.21
CA PRO A 169 -7.05 -20.76 -25.16
C PRO A 169 -6.76 -19.34 -24.70
N GLU A 170 -5.64 -19.22 -24.01
CA GLU A 170 -4.96 -18.00 -23.55
C GLU A 170 -4.99 -16.87 -24.59
N ILE A 171 -5.98 -15.98 -24.47
CA ILE A 171 -6.03 -14.74 -25.26
C ILE A 171 -4.90 -13.85 -24.74
N VAL A 172 -3.80 -13.81 -25.49
CA VAL A 172 -2.66 -12.92 -25.30
C VAL A 172 -3.14 -11.47 -25.45
N GLN A 173 -3.60 -10.87 -24.35
CA GLN A 173 -3.90 -9.44 -24.30
C GLN A 173 -2.62 -8.67 -24.62
N GLN A 174 -2.62 -8.02 -25.79
CA GLN A 174 -1.52 -7.21 -26.25
C GLN A 174 -1.36 -6.02 -25.30
N LYS A 175 -0.37 -6.11 -24.40
CA LYS A 175 0.10 -4.94 -23.64
C LYS A 175 0.40 -3.81 -24.64
N PRO A 176 -0.07 -2.57 -24.39
CA PRO A 176 0.17 -1.45 -25.29
C PRO A 176 1.67 -1.26 -25.52
N ALA A 177 2.10 -1.11 -26.78
CA ALA A 177 3.52 -1.09 -27.17
C ALA A 177 4.38 -0.04 -26.44
N LEU A 178 3.77 1.04 -25.94
CA LEU A 178 4.42 2.04 -25.09
C LEU A 178 4.88 1.46 -23.75
N SER A 179 4.12 0.51 -23.17
CA SER A 179 4.51 -0.16 -21.94
C SER A 179 5.77 -1.00 -22.12
N LEU A 180 5.94 -1.60 -23.31
CA LEU A 180 7.05 -2.51 -23.58
C LEU A 180 8.39 -1.77 -23.58
N LYS A 181 8.46 -0.57 -24.18
CA LYS A 181 9.67 0.25 -24.13
C LYS A 181 10.02 0.64 -22.70
N ALA A 182 9.04 1.15 -21.94
CA ALA A 182 9.24 1.55 -20.55
C ALA A 182 9.71 0.38 -19.66
N GLU A 183 9.07 -0.78 -19.80
CA GLU A 183 9.40 -2.03 -19.11
C GLU A 183 10.83 -2.49 -19.43
N LEU A 184 11.24 -2.44 -20.71
CA LEU A 184 12.61 -2.77 -21.12
C LEU A 184 13.65 -1.81 -20.53
N TYR A 185 13.43 -0.49 -20.58
CA TYR A 185 14.35 0.48 -19.96
C TYR A 185 14.46 0.31 -18.45
N GLU A 186 13.35 0.01 -17.79
CA GLU A 186 13.34 -0.24 -16.36
C GLU A 186 14.13 -1.49 -15.99
N LYS A 187 13.84 -2.63 -16.65
CA LYS A 187 14.56 -3.88 -16.39
C LYS A 187 16.05 -3.78 -16.74
N MET A 188 16.40 -3.12 -17.84
CA MET A 188 17.81 -2.93 -18.21
C MET A 188 18.56 -2.07 -17.18
N ARG A 189 17.96 -0.96 -16.71
CA ARG A 189 18.54 -0.12 -15.65
C ARG A 189 18.70 -0.88 -14.34
N ASN A 190 17.69 -1.68 -13.97
CA ASN A 190 17.76 -2.48 -12.74
C ASN A 190 18.86 -3.55 -12.85
N ALA A 191 18.93 -4.29 -13.98
CA ALA A 191 19.98 -5.28 -14.21
C ALA A 191 21.39 -4.67 -14.18
N LEU A 192 21.59 -3.50 -14.79
CA LEU A 192 22.86 -2.76 -14.75
C LEU A 192 23.26 -2.37 -13.33
N ARG A 193 22.33 -1.77 -12.56
CA ARG A 193 22.60 -1.33 -11.19
C ARG A 193 22.89 -2.50 -10.27
N THR A 194 22.18 -3.62 -10.44
CA THR A 194 22.43 -4.85 -9.70
C THR A 194 23.81 -5.42 -10.03
N ALA A 195 24.19 -5.49 -11.30
CA ALA A 195 25.49 -6.04 -11.70
C ALA A 195 26.66 -5.13 -11.30
N SER A 196 26.54 -3.82 -11.50
CA SER A 196 27.60 -2.85 -11.15
C SER A 196 27.70 -2.56 -9.66
N GLY A 197 26.60 -2.66 -8.91
CA GLY A 197 26.52 -2.20 -7.51
C GLY A 197 26.38 -0.68 -7.36
N ILE A 198 26.28 0.07 -8.47
CA ILE A 198 26.21 1.53 -8.45
C ILE A 198 24.76 1.97 -8.69
N ARG A 199 24.14 2.60 -7.68
CA ARG A 199 22.72 3.01 -7.70
C ARG A 199 22.38 3.95 -8.87
N ASN A 200 23.33 4.80 -9.26
CA ASN A 200 23.14 5.80 -10.31
C ASN A 200 23.72 5.37 -11.66
N ALA A 201 24.10 4.09 -11.82
CA ALA A 201 24.57 3.60 -13.11
C ALA A 201 23.48 3.75 -14.18
N GLU A 202 23.87 4.32 -15.32
CA GLU A 202 23.03 4.51 -16.47
C GLU A 202 23.77 4.09 -17.74
N MET A 203 23.08 3.31 -18.57
CA MET A 203 23.60 2.86 -19.86
C MET A 203 23.46 3.96 -20.90
N LYS A 204 24.58 4.36 -21.51
CA LYS A 204 24.57 5.22 -22.69
C LYS A 204 24.51 4.34 -23.94
N TRP A 205 23.33 4.24 -24.54
CA TRP A 205 23.07 3.37 -25.70
C TRP A 205 23.92 3.69 -26.94
N THR A 206 24.42 4.92 -27.06
CA THR A 206 25.30 5.34 -28.16
C THR A 206 26.76 4.95 -27.94
N ASN A 207 27.15 4.54 -26.73
CA ASN A 207 28.51 4.16 -26.39
C ASN A 207 28.50 3.05 -25.32
N PRO A 208 28.30 1.79 -25.74
CA PRO A 208 28.24 0.65 -24.83
C PRO A 208 29.57 0.39 -24.11
N ASP A 209 30.70 0.85 -24.66
CA ASP A 209 32.03 0.68 -24.07
C ASP A 209 32.18 1.42 -22.74
N ARG A 210 31.36 2.47 -22.51
CA ARG A 210 31.29 3.17 -21.21
C ARG A 210 30.79 2.29 -20.06
N LEU A 211 30.21 1.12 -20.34
CA LEU A 211 29.88 0.15 -19.28
C LEU A 211 31.14 -0.33 -18.53
N ALA A 212 32.29 -0.34 -19.18
CA ALA A 212 33.57 -0.67 -18.56
C ALA A 212 33.93 0.29 -17.40
N THR A 213 33.49 1.56 -17.45
CA THR A 213 33.65 2.52 -16.35
C THR A 213 32.92 2.07 -15.07
N TYR A 214 31.83 1.31 -15.21
CA TYR A 214 31.12 0.70 -14.08
C TYR A 214 31.62 -0.72 -13.76
N GLY A 215 32.71 -1.17 -14.39
CA GLY A 215 33.26 -2.51 -14.20
C GLY A 215 32.34 -3.64 -14.69
N VAL A 216 31.45 -3.37 -15.66
CA VAL A 216 30.53 -4.37 -16.21
C VAL A 216 30.56 -4.39 -17.73
N THR A 217 30.22 -5.52 -18.33
CA THR A 217 30.00 -5.70 -19.76
C THR A 217 28.64 -6.36 -19.99
N LEU A 218 28.01 -6.06 -21.13
CA LEU A 218 26.74 -6.67 -21.53
C LEU A 218 27.01 -7.92 -22.38
N VAL A 219 26.57 -9.09 -21.91
CA VAL A 219 26.77 -10.38 -22.58
C VAL A 219 25.41 -10.91 -23.06
N GLY A 220 25.42 -11.64 -24.18
CA GLY A 220 24.22 -12.29 -24.72
C GLY A 220 23.30 -11.37 -25.50
N TRP A 221 23.82 -10.25 -26.02
CA TRP A 221 23.08 -9.42 -26.97
C TRP A 221 22.87 -10.19 -28.29
N PRO A 222 21.64 -10.28 -28.81
CA PRO A 222 21.37 -11.05 -30.03
C PRO A 222 21.98 -10.39 -31.26
N SER A 223 22.59 -11.17 -32.15
CA SER A 223 23.22 -10.65 -33.39
C SER A 223 22.22 -10.10 -34.41
N THR A 224 20.94 -10.46 -34.27
CA THR A 224 19.82 -9.99 -35.12
C THR A 224 19.36 -8.57 -34.78
N VAL A 225 19.71 -8.05 -33.59
CA VAL A 225 19.25 -6.73 -33.11
C VAL A 225 20.44 -5.78 -33.09
N PRO A 226 20.37 -4.62 -33.78
CA PRO A 226 21.44 -3.65 -33.76
C PRO A 226 21.61 -3.06 -32.36
N LEU A 227 22.86 -2.83 -31.96
CA LEU A 227 23.22 -2.27 -30.65
C LEU A 227 22.99 -0.75 -30.63
N VAL A 228 21.72 -0.36 -30.72
CA VAL A 228 21.25 1.05 -30.74
C VAL A 228 20.19 1.27 -29.65
N ASN A 229 19.75 2.52 -29.50
CA ASN A 229 18.76 2.90 -28.50
C ASN A 229 17.43 2.13 -28.69
N PRO A 230 16.84 1.50 -27.64
CA PRO A 230 15.57 0.77 -27.76
C PRO A 230 14.40 1.59 -28.32
N SER A 231 14.48 2.93 -28.21
CA SER A 231 13.51 3.84 -28.80
C SER A 231 13.47 3.77 -30.33
N SER A 232 14.59 3.48 -31.00
CA SER A 232 14.71 3.34 -32.46
C SER A 232 14.50 1.91 -32.97
N LEU A 233 14.42 0.92 -32.09
CA LEU A 233 14.15 -0.47 -32.43
C LEU A 233 12.67 -0.74 -32.73
N LYS A 234 12.41 -1.79 -33.52
CA LYS A 234 11.06 -2.29 -33.76
C LYS A 234 10.48 -2.93 -32.49
N ALA A 235 9.15 -2.94 -32.35
CA ALA A 235 8.48 -3.52 -31.18
C ALA A 235 8.81 -5.01 -30.98
N SER A 236 8.95 -5.78 -32.07
CA SER A 236 9.37 -7.19 -32.03
C SER A 236 10.77 -7.37 -31.45
N GLN A 237 11.73 -6.51 -31.84
CA GLN A 237 13.10 -6.53 -31.33
C GLN A 237 13.14 -6.16 -29.85
N ASN A 238 12.38 -5.14 -29.44
CA ASN A 238 12.28 -4.78 -28.02
C ASN A 238 11.66 -5.92 -27.19
N LYS A 239 10.68 -6.65 -27.75
CA LYS A 239 10.09 -7.83 -27.08
C LYS A 239 11.11 -8.95 -26.93
N GLU A 240 11.87 -9.24 -27.99
CA GLU A 240 12.95 -10.23 -27.97
C GLU A 240 14.02 -9.89 -26.91
N LEU A 241 14.48 -8.63 -26.86
CA LEU A 241 15.43 -8.16 -25.84
C LEU A 241 14.87 -8.31 -24.42
N LEU A 242 13.59 -7.99 -24.20
CA LEU A 242 12.96 -8.16 -22.90
C LEU A 242 12.93 -9.64 -22.49
N THR A 243 12.54 -10.53 -23.40
CA THR A 243 12.51 -11.98 -23.15
C THR A 243 13.91 -12.53 -22.86
N LEU A 244 14.93 -12.11 -23.61
CA LEU A 244 16.32 -12.55 -23.37
C LEU A 244 16.86 -12.06 -22.02
N LEU A 245 16.47 -10.86 -21.59
CA LEU A 245 16.83 -10.31 -20.28
C LEU A 245 16.13 -11.08 -19.14
N GLU A 246 14.84 -11.41 -19.32
CA GLU A 246 14.05 -12.16 -18.34
C GLU A 246 14.53 -13.60 -18.19
N ASN A 247 14.91 -14.23 -19.29
CA ASN A 247 15.47 -15.58 -19.29
C ASN A 247 16.94 -15.63 -18.83
N GLY A 248 17.57 -14.47 -18.62
CA GLY A 248 18.97 -14.36 -18.20
C GLY A 248 19.99 -14.72 -19.29
N THR A 249 19.55 -14.91 -20.53
CA THR A 249 20.43 -15.10 -21.70
C THR A 249 21.22 -13.83 -21.98
N MET A 250 20.53 -12.68 -21.95
CA MET A 250 21.15 -11.35 -21.97
C MET A 250 21.31 -10.84 -20.54
N LYS A 251 22.53 -10.47 -20.13
CA LYS A 251 22.82 -10.00 -18.76
C LYS A 251 24.09 -9.16 -18.69
N PHE A 252 24.16 -8.34 -17.65
CA PHE A 252 25.39 -7.61 -17.30
C PHE A 252 26.29 -8.51 -16.44
N VAL A 253 27.57 -8.62 -16.83
CA VAL A 253 28.59 -9.42 -16.13
C VAL A 253 29.68 -8.47 -15.66
N ARG A 254 30.15 -8.62 -14.41
CA ARG A 254 31.30 -7.86 -13.91
C ARG A 254 32.55 -8.24 -14.69
N ILE A 255 33.25 -7.24 -15.20
CA ILE A 255 34.59 -7.41 -15.75
C ILE A 255 35.50 -7.51 -14.53
N TYR A 256 35.90 -8.72 -14.18
CA TYR A 256 37.05 -8.91 -13.31
C TYR A 256 38.26 -8.53 -14.16
N VAL A 257 38.61 -7.24 -14.12
CA VAL A 257 39.96 -6.85 -14.52
C VAL A 257 40.83 -7.52 -13.48
N SER A 258 41.35 -8.70 -13.82
CA SER A 258 42.47 -9.29 -13.10
C SER A 258 43.54 -8.22 -13.14
N ARG A 259 43.60 -7.43 -12.07
CA ARG A 259 44.71 -6.53 -11.80
C ARG A 259 45.84 -7.47 -11.45
N GLU A 260 46.36 -8.17 -12.45
CA GLU A 260 47.60 -8.92 -12.32
C GLU A 260 48.61 -7.92 -11.77
N GLN A 261 49.14 -8.32 -10.63
CA GLN A 261 50.10 -7.58 -9.85
C GLN A 261 51.35 -7.38 -10.70
N ASP A 262 51.40 -6.33 -11.52
CA ASP A 262 52.68 -5.71 -11.80
C ASP A 262 53.07 -4.95 -10.54
N GLY A 263 53.92 -5.60 -9.75
CA GLY A 263 54.45 -5.16 -8.47
C GLY A 263 55.32 -3.93 -8.58
N VAL A 264 54.76 -2.80 -9.02
CA VAL A 264 55.38 -1.49 -8.83
C VAL A 264 54.90 -0.96 -7.49
N GLN A 265 55.76 -1.18 -6.50
CA GLN A 265 55.71 -0.58 -5.17
C GLN A 265 55.43 0.94 -5.29
N PRO A 266 54.38 1.47 -4.64
CA PRO A 266 54.06 2.89 -4.73
C PRO A 266 55.22 3.72 -4.15
N PRO A 267 55.77 4.70 -4.87
CA PRO A 267 56.70 5.66 -4.31
C PRO A 267 55.99 6.45 -3.19
N ALA A 268 56.74 6.71 -2.12
CA ALA A 268 56.30 7.38 -0.92
C ALA A 268 55.54 8.69 -1.19
N PRO A 269 54.56 9.07 -0.35
CA PRO A 269 53.77 10.27 -0.54
C PRO A 269 54.64 11.53 -0.38
N SER A 270 54.99 12.15 -1.50
CA SER A 270 55.47 13.53 -1.54
C SER A 270 54.29 14.45 -1.27
N THR A 271 54.33 15.09 -0.11
CA THR A 271 53.44 16.13 0.36
C THR A 271 53.76 17.41 -0.43
N GLU A 272 53.05 17.66 -1.52
CA GLU A 272 52.98 19.00 -2.10
C GLU A 272 51.50 19.38 -2.16
N ASP A 273 51.13 20.22 -1.21
CA ASP A 273 49.86 20.92 -1.11
C ASP A 273 49.71 21.83 -2.34
N ASP A 274 48.84 21.46 -3.27
CA ASP A 274 48.42 22.32 -4.38
C ASP A 274 47.05 22.95 -4.03
N PRO A 275 47.02 24.20 -3.52
CA PRO A 275 45.80 24.84 -3.04
C PRO A 275 44.79 25.23 -4.14
N ASP A 276 45.11 25.03 -5.42
CA ASP A 276 44.28 25.52 -6.54
C ASP A 276 43.27 24.49 -7.11
N SER A 277 43.22 23.27 -6.57
CA SER A 277 42.43 22.16 -7.17
C SER A 277 40.91 22.19 -6.90
N PHE A 278 40.40 23.12 -6.09
CA PHE A 278 38.96 23.18 -5.73
C PHE A 278 38.15 24.32 -6.37
N SER A 279 38.73 25.10 -7.29
CA SER A 279 38.04 26.25 -7.91
C SER A 279 36.92 25.93 -8.92
N TRP A 280 36.66 24.66 -9.23
CA TRP A 280 35.59 24.26 -10.16
C TRP A 280 34.30 23.76 -9.48
N ALA A 281 34.29 23.60 -8.16
CA ALA A 281 33.20 22.88 -7.46
C ALA A 281 32.10 23.77 -6.86
N ILE A 282 32.15 25.09 -7.04
CA ILE A 282 31.17 26.01 -6.46
C ILE A 282 30.68 26.98 -7.54
N GLN A 283 29.63 26.58 -8.26
CA GLN A 283 28.77 27.51 -8.99
C GLN A 283 27.50 27.70 -8.16
N PHE A 284 27.37 28.87 -7.53
CA PHE A 284 26.10 29.31 -6.98
C PHE A 284 25.24 29.84 -8.12
N ASP A 285 24.12 29.15 -8.39
CA ASP A 285 23.05 29.66 -9.24
C ASP A 285 22.43 30.89 -8.56
N ASP A 286 22.76 32.07 -9.08
CA ASP A 286 22.15 33.34 -8.71
C ASP A 286 20.86 33.50 -9.52
N ALA A 287 19.79 32.86 -9.05
CA ALA A 287 18.45 33.01 -9.63
C ALA A 287 17.76 34.26 -9.06
N PRO A 288 17.34 35.23 -9.89
CA PRO A 288 16.66 36.42 -9.41
C PRO A 288 15.27 36.09 -8.85
N VAL A 289 15.04 36.49 -7.61
CA VAL A 289 13.76 36.41 -6.90
C VAL A 289 12.76 37.36 -7.57
N PRO A 290 11.62 36.89 -8.11
CA PRO A 290 10.59 37.79 -8.60
C PRO A 290 9.86 38.42 -7.40
N VAL A 291 10.00 39.74 -7.29
CA VAL A 291 9.19 40.60 -6.44
C VAL A 291 7.74 40.51 -6.91
N LEU A 292 6.85 39.97 -6.08
CA LEU A 292 5.41 40.00 -6.33
C LEU A 292 4.76 41.00 -5.36
N ASP A 293 4.65 42.25 -5.82
CA ASP A 293 3.78 43.25 -5.22
C ASP A 293 2.39 43.21 -5.90
N ALA A 294 1.38 43.05 -5.05
CA ALA A 294 0.02 43.59 -5.07
C ALA A 294 -0.80 43.74 -6.37
N ALA A 295 -2.03 43.19 -6.33
CA ALA A 295 -3.32 43.91 -6.47
C ALA A 295 -4.32 43.42 -7.55
N ILE A 296 -5.47 42.93 -7.04
CA ILE A 296 -6.87 43.28 -7.39
C ILE A 296 -7.49 42.77 -8.71
N GLU A 297 -8.64 42.07 -8.55
CA GLU A 297 -9.93 42.09 -9.30
C GLU A 297 -10.46 40.66 -9.49
N SER A 298 -11.38 40.14 -8.66
CA SER A 298 -12.84 40.40 -8.64
C SER A 298 -13.52 40.24 -10.00
N SER A 299 -14.17 39.10 -10.23
CA SER A 299 -15.46 39.07 -10.93
C SER A 299 -16.26 37.80 -10.59
N ASP A 300 -17.35 38.03 -9.86
CA ASP A 300 -18.56 37.20 -9.85
C ASP A 300 -19.23 37.24 -11.22
N ILE A 301 -19.60 36.09 -11.80
CA ILE A 301 -20.82 35.98 -12.62
C ILE A 301 -21.47 34.62 -12.38
N ALA A 302 -22.57 34.66 -11.61
CA ALA A 302 -23.62 33.66 -11.61
C ALA A 302 -24.53 33.83 -12.84
N LYS A 303 -25.01 32.72 -13.42
CA LYS A 303 -26.33 32.55 -14.08
C LYS A 303 -26.52 31.08 -14.44
N ARG A 304 -27.41 30.37 -13.73
CA ARG A 304 -28.80 30.08 -14.12
C ARG A 304 -28.91 29.35 -15.46
N GLN A 305 -29.32 28.07 -15.44
CA GLN A 305 -30.53 27.69 -16.15
C GLN A 305 -31.14 26.39 -15.60
N GLU A 306 -32.32 26.55 -15.01
CA GLU A 306 -33.31 25.51 -14.76
C GLU A 306 -33.92 25.04 -16.10
N CYS A 307 -34.16 23.74 -16.23
CA CYS A 307 -35.17 23.17 -17.14
C CYS A 307 -35.64 21.81 -16.58
N MET A 308 -36.71 21.84 -15.80
CA MET A 308 -37.75 20.79 -15.74
C MET A 308 -38.76 21.04 -16.90
N PRO A 309 -39.78 20.19 -17.18
CA PRO A 309 -40.13 18.88 -16.63
C PRO A 309 -40.52 17.81 -17.70
N GLY A 310 -40.75 16.58 -17.21
CA GLY A 310 -41.82 15.70 -17.72
C GLY A 310 -41.35 14.44 -18.44
N ARG A 311 -41.84 13.28 -18.01
CA ARG A 311 -43.04 12.64 -18.60
C ARG A 311 -43.28 11.27 -17.95
N SER A 312 -44.53 11.07 -17.53
CA SER A 312 -45.13 9.81 -17.11
C SER A 312 -44.97 8.70 -18.15
N ARG A 313 -44.77 7.45 -17.68
CA ARG A 313 -45.49 6.25 -18.16
C ARG A 313 -45.06 4.99 -17.40
N SER A 314 -45.97 4.46 -16.58
CA SER A 314 -46.19 3.02 -16.45
C SER A 314 -46.87 2.50 -17.73
N PRO A 315 -46.70 1.23 -18.11
CA PRO A 315 -47.66 0.17 -17.73
C PRO A 315 -46.96 -1.13 -17.31
N GLU A 316 -47.44 -1.86 -16.29
CA GLU A 316 -48.45 -2.93 -16.39
C GLU A 316 -48.15 -4.02 -17.44
N GLY A 317 -47.89 -5.23 -16.92
CA GLY A 317 -48.58 -6.45 -17.34
C GLY A 317 -48.02 -7.18 -18.56
N HIS A 318 -47.35 -8.31 -18.32
CA HIS A 318 -47.69 -9.52 -19.06
C HIS A 318 -47.46 -10.80 -18.24
N ASP A 319 -48.57 -11.51 -18.10
CA ASP A 319 -48.73 -12.91 -17.71
C ASP A 319 -47.97 -13.90 -18.60
N ALA A 320 -47.96 -15.13 -18.10
CA ALA A 320 -47.54 -16.40 -18.71
C ALA A 320 -46.05 -16.74 -18.47
N GLN A 321 -45.66 -17.95 -18.08
CA GLN A 321 -46.31 -19.23 -18.33
C GLN A 321 -45.69 -20.30 -17.42
N ASP A 322 -46.52 -21.21 -16.93
CA ASP A 322 -46.13 -22.52 -16.40
C ASP A 322 -45.24 -23.28 -17.40
N ASP A 323 -44.13 -23.87 -16.91
CA ASP A 323 -43.68 -25.18 -17.40
C ASP A 323 -42.85 -25.93 -16.32
N PRO A 324 -43.18 -27.20 -15.99
CA PRO A 324 -42.53 -27.97 -14.95
C PRO A 324 -41.49 -28.95 -15.52
N GLY A 325 -40.40 -29.21 -14.80
CA GLY A 325 -39.71 -30.50 -14.96
C GLY A 325 -38.20 -30.57 -14.76
N GLY A 326 -37.80 -30.86 -13.52
CA GLY A 326 -36.74 -31.84 -13.21
C GLY A 326 -35.27 -31.38 -13.23
N PRO A 327 -34.33 -32.23 -12.79
CA PRO A 327 -34.37 -33.19 -11.68
C PRO A 327 -33.39 -32.81 -10.55
N ARG A 328 -33.83 -33.00 -9.30
CA ARG A 328 -33.01 -32.84 -8.09
C ARG A 328 -31.87 -33.88 -8.06
N LYS A 329 -30.62 -33.43 -8.15
CA LYS A 329 -29.44 -34.26 -7.81
C LYS A 329 -29.04 -34.01 -6.35
N ARG A 330 -29.21 -35.08 -5.58
CA ARG A 330 -28.77 -35.30 -4.19
C ARG A 330 -27.24 -35.18 -4.08
N PRO A 331 -26.67 -34.40 -3.14
CA PRO A 331 -25.27 -34.57 -2.78
C PRO A 331 -25.12 -35.81 -1.89
N LYS A 332 -24.23 -36.71 -2.31
CA LYS A 332 -23.76 -37.85 -1.50
C LYS A 332 -22.82 -37.31 -0.42
N LEU A 333 -23.16 -37.58 0.84
CA LEU A 333 -22.21 -37.63 1.95
C LEU A 333 -21.22 -38.75 1.67
N SER A 334 -19.93 -38.42 1.67
CA SER A 334 -18.86 -39.39 1.86
C SER A 334 -18.04 -38.92 3.06
N GLU A 335 -18.35 -39.50 4.22
CA GLU A 335 -17.39 -39.74 5.27
C GLU A 335 -16.27 -40.62 4.69
N HIS A 336 -15.02 -40.23 4.86
CA HIS A 336 -13.96 -41.20 5.08
C HIS A 336 -12.81 -40.60 5.87
N ALA A 337 -12.39 -41.39 6.85
CA ALA A 337 -11.33 -41.17 7.81
C ALA A 337 -9.92 -41.19 7.17
N MET A 338 -9.01 -40.45 7.80
CA MET A 338 -7.58 -40.77 7.94
C MET A 338 -7.21 -40.29 9.35
N GLU A 339 -7.09 -41.20 10.32
CA GLU A 339 -5.83 -41.85 10.74
C GLU A 339 -4.71 -40.82 11.01
N GLN A 340 -4.44 -40.47 12.27
CA GLN A 340 -3.60 -41.17 13.25
C GLN A 340 -2.09 -40.97 13.07
N GLU A 341 -1.45 -40.72 14.21
CA GLU A 341 -0.02 -40.83 14.56
C GLU A 341 0.86 -39.57 14.39
N SER A 342 1.19 -38.90 15.51
CA SER A 342 2.26 -39.23 16.47
C SER A 342 3.61 -38.64 16.04
N ASN A 343 4.12 -37.65 16.78
CA ASN A 343 5.52 -37.58 17.24
C ASN A 343 5.69 -36.31 18.11
N ASN A 344 5.70 -36.45 19.44
CA ASN A 344 6.89 -36.73 20.27
C ASN A 344 7.80 -35.49 20.40
N ILE A 345 7.53 -34.66 21.41
CA ILE A 345 8.47 -33.64 21.90
C ILE A 345 8.76 -33.97 23.36
N SER A 346 9.80 -34.77 23.56
CA SER A 346 10.51 -34.88 24.83
C SER A 346 11.72 -33.96 24.77
N HIS A 347 11.74 -32.87 25.53
CA HIS A 347 12.98 -32.19 25.94
C HIS A 347 12.76 -31.58 27.34
N THR A 348 13.13 -32.31 28.38
CA THR A 348 14.35 -32.10 29.18
C THR A 348 14.23 -30.91 30.14
N LEU A 349 13.72 -31.20 31.34
CA LEU A 349 13.88 -30.39 32.54
C LEU A 349 15.38 -30.36 32.92
N HIS A 350 16.02 -29.20 32.80
CA HIS A 350 17.29 -28.94 33.45
C HIS A 350 17.04 -28.37 34.85
N SER A 351 17.39 -29.18 35.85
CA SER A 351 17.49 -28.83 37.25
C SER A 351 18.61 -27.81 37.45
N LEU A 352 18.34 -26.71 38.17
CA LEU A 352 19.34 -25.79 38.69
C LEU A 352 19.61 -26.12 40.17
N PRO A 353 20.88 -26.14 40.62
CA PRO A 353 21.18 -26.32 42.03
C PRO A 353 20.98 -25.03 42.83
N ALA A 354 20.54 -25.21 44.07
CA ALA A 354 20.51 -24.19 45.10
C ALA A 354 21.93 -23.68 45.39
N VAL A 355 22.05 -22.37 45.61
CA VAL A 355 23.23 -21.73 46.19
C VAL A 355 22.82 -21.25 47.58
N ASP A 356 23.66 -21.63 48.55
CA ASP A 356 23.59 -21.30 49.99
C ASP A 356 23.58 -19.80 50.29
#